data_AF-A0A2A7S6K5-F1
#
_entry.id   AF-A0A2A7S6K5-F1
#
_cell.length_a   1.000
_cell.length_b   1.000
_cell.length_c   1.000
_cell.angle_alpha   90.00
_cell.angle_beta   90.00
_cell.angle_gamma   90.00
#
_symmetry.space_group_name_H-M   'P 1'
#
loop_
_entity.id
_entity.type
_entity.pdbx_description
1 polymer ?
#
loop_
_entity_poly.entity_id
_entity_poly.type
_entity_poly.pdbx_seq_one_letter_code
_entity_poly.pdbx_strand_id
1 'polypeptide(L)'
;MEVYEDLNQILHEHLIIRAAEWLLAHARVANDIAWFWNPRQTGDSSEPDLRGIHLGDVLISAEVTASERPIGTIDRRMQTTLAKLSRMEGMKFYFVRTEPMRKRASTKVAKQAWDISVVLLNTSLAADEPASDALDERLASTL
;
A
#
# COMPACT_ATOMS: atom_id res chain seq x y z
N MET A 1 -21.96 4.98 17.51
CA MET A 1 -21.71 4.36 16.18
C MET A 1 -20.86 5.29 15.34
N GLU A 2 -21.19 6.59 15.30
CA GLU A 2 -20.41 7.68 14.67
C GLU A 2 -18.92 7.70 15.07
N VAL A 3 -18.61 7.76 16.37
CA VAL A 3 -17.22 7.86 16.88
C VAL A 3 -16.30 6.72 16.41
N TYR A 4 -16.82 5.50 16.25
CA TYR A 4 -16.01 4.36 15.79
C TYR A 4 -15.69 4.47 14.29
N GLU A 5 -16.69 4.85 13.49
CA GLU A 5 -16.51 5.08 12.05
C GLU A 5 -15.60 6.29 11.81
N ASP A 6 -15.74 7.36 12.59
CA ASP A 6 -14.85 8.53 12.53
C ASP A 6 -13.41 8.17 12.87
N LEU A 7 -13.19 7.38 13.93
CA LEU A 7 -11.86 6.92 14.30
C LEU A 7 -11.26 6.00 13.22
N ASN A 8 -12.07 5.11 12.66
CA ASN A 8 -11.65 4.22 11.58
C ASN A 8 -11.32 5.01 10.30
N GLN A 9 -12.08 6.08 10.01
CA GLN A 9 -11.85 6.99 8.90
C GLN A 9 -10.54 7.77 9.08
N ILE A 10 -10.29 8.36 10.26
CA ILE A 10 -9.01 9.03 10.58
C ILE A 10 -7.84 8.07 10.44
N LEU A 11 -7.99 6.83 10.90
CA LEU A 11 -6.94 5.82 10.78
C LEU A 11 -6.68 5.43 9.32
N HIS A 12 -7.73 5.30 8.50
CA HIS A 12 -7.59 5.03 7.06
C HIS A 12 -6.87 6.18 6.35
N GLU A 13 -7.24 7.43 6.63
CA GLU A 13 -6.57 8.63 6.11
C GLU A 13 -5.08 8.68 6.50
N HIS A 14 -4.76 8.39 7.76
CA HIS A 14 -3.37 8.30 8.22
C HIS A 14 -2.58 7.23 7.44
N LEU A 15 -3.18 6.05 7.22
CA LEU A 15 -2.52 4.98 6.49
C LEU A 15 -2.31 5.31 5.00
N ILE A 16 -3.16 6.14 4.38
CA ILE A 16 -2.94 6.65 3.01
C ILE A 16 -1.66 7.49 2.95
N ILE A 17 -1.45 8.37 3.92
CA ILE A 17 -0.23 9.19 3.99
C ILE A 17 1.00 8.28 4.12
N ARG A 18 0.95 7.28 5.01
CA ARG A 18 2.03 6.30 5.19
C ARG A 18 2.29 5.48 3.92
N ALA A 19 1.25 5.13 3.19
CA ALA A 19 1.38 4.44 1.90
C ALA A 19 2.08 5.33 0.86
N ALA A 20 1.72 6.62 0.78
CA ALA A 20 2.37 7.57 -0.10
C ALA A 20 3.86 7.74 0.24
N GLU A 21 4.20 7.90 1.52
CA GLU A 21 5.59 7.95 1.99
C GLU A 21 6.37 6.69 1.60
N TRP A 22 5.77 5.51 1.79
CA TRP A 22 6.39 4.25 1.41
C TRP A 22 6.64 4.19 -0.10
N LEU A 23 5.67 4.60 -0.92
CA LEU A 23 5.80 4.60 -2.39
C LEU A 23 6.89 5.56 -2.86
N LEU A 24 6.98 6.75 -2.27
CA LEU A 24 8.04 7.72 -2.57
C LEU A 24 9.43 7.15 -2.27
N ALA A 25 9.57 6.38 -1.20
CA ALA A 25 10.84 5.76 -0.83
C ALA A 25 11.18 4.49 -1.63
N HIS A 26 10.18 3.69 -2.04
CA HIS A 26 10.42 2.32 -2.52
C HIS A 26 9.96 2.03 -3.95
N ALA A 27 8.96 2.75 -4.48
CA ALA A 27 8.34 2.36 -5.75
C ALA A 27 9.21 2.65 -6.99
N ARG A 28 10.41 3.24 -6.81
CA ARG A 28 11.36 3.58 -7.89
C ARG A 28 10.68 4.24 -9.08
N VAL A 29 9.87 5.23 -8.79
CA VAL A 29 9.09 5.97 -9.78
C VAL A 29 9.70 7.33 -10.08
N ALA A 30 9.28 7.96 -11.18
CA ALA A 30 9.78 9.26 -11.60
C ALA A 30 9.56 10.34 -10.51
N ASN A 31 10.50 11.28 -10.40
CA ASN A 31 10.48 12.31 -9.35
C ASN A 31 9.35 13.34 -9.53
N ASP A 32 8.70 13.37 -10.69
CA ASP A 32 7.67 14.33 -11.10
C ASP A 32 6.27 13.68 -11.20
N ILE A 33 5.95 12.77 -10.28
CA ILE A 33 4.60 12.21 -10.16
C ILE A 33 3.64 13.23 -9.56
N ALA A 34 2.51 13.41 -10.23
CA ALA A 34 1.32 14.02 -9.67
C ALA A 34 0.54 12.98 -8.84
N TRP A 35 0.39 13.23 -7.55
CA TRP A 35 -0.34 12.36 -6.63
C TRP A 35 -1.78 12.81 -6.45
N PHE A 36 -2.69 11.87 -6.60
CA PHE A 36 -4.12 12.03 -6.33
C PHE A 36 -4.52 11.04 -5.25
N TRP A 37 -5.32 11.47 -4.29
CA TRP A 37 -5.73 10.67 -3.16
C TRP A 37 -7.22 10.86 -2.89
N ASN A 38 -7.89 9.76 -2.56
CA ASN A 38 -9.30 9.69 -2.25
C ASN A 38 -9.44 9.25 -0.79
N PRO A 39 -9.33 10.20 0.17
CA PRO A 39 -9.26 9.87 1.59
C PRO A 39 -10.53 9.23 2.14
N ARG A 40 -11.68 9.51 1.52
CA ARG A 40 -12.97 8.96 1.95
C ARG A 40 -13.30 7.73 1.12
N GLN A 41 -13.85 6.71 1.77
CA GLN A 41 -14.41 5.51 1.13
C GLN A 41 -15.71 5.80 0.35
N THR A 42 -15.74 6.88 -0.42
CA THR A 42 -16.84 7.30 -1.31
C THR A 42 -16.49 7.13 -2.78
N GLY A 43 -15.28 6.64 -3.09
CA GLY A 43 -14.80 6.47 -4.46
C GLY A 43 -15.60 5.45 -5.26
N ASP A 44 -15.71 5.68 -6.56
CA ASP A 44 -16.34 4.76 -7.48
C ASP A 44 -15.46 3.53 -7.77
N SER A 45 -15.94 2.60 -8.62
CA SER A 45 -15.20 1.38 -8.95
C SER A 45 -13.87 1.60 -9.69
N SER A 46 -13.59 2.83 -10.13
CA SER A 46 -12.39 3.20 -10.89
C SER A 46 -11.35 3.94 -10.05
N GLU A 47 -11.72 4.41 -8.87
CA GLU A 47 -10.88 5.25 -8.03
C GLU A 47 -10.17 4.44 -6.93
N PRO A 48 -8.83 4.41 -6.92
CA PRO A 48 -8.06 3.91 -5.79
C PRO A 48 -7.95 4.97 -4.68
N ASP A 49 -7.59 4.54 -3.47
CA ASP A 49 -7.28 5.44 -2.35
C ASP A 49 -6.12 6.38 -2.69
N LEU A 50 -5.15 5.91 -3.48
CA LEU A 50 -4.01 6.69 -3.96
C LEU A 50 -3.66 6.33 -5.41
N ARG A 51 -3.36 7.35 -6.21
CA ARG A 51 -2.95 7.23 -7.62
C ARG A 51 -1.75 8.12 -7.90
N GLY A 52 -0.74 7.57 -8.56
CA GLY A 52 0.41 8.31 -9.08
C GLY A 52 0.34 8.42 -10.60
N ILE A 53 0.35 9.63 -11.13
CA ILE A 53 0.31 9.92 -12.57
C ILE A 53 1.58 10.63 -13.00
N HIS A 54 2.19 10.20 -14.10
CA HIS A 54 3.33 10.86 -14.72
C HIS A 54 3.03 11.08 -16.21
N LEU A 55 3.11 12.33 -16.67
CA LEU A 55 2.83 12.73 -18.06
C LEU A 55 1.48 12.24 -18.62
N GLY A 56 0.49 12.04 -17.75
CA GLY A 56 -0.86 11.56 -18.11
C GLY A 56 -1.06 10.05 -17.94
N ASP A 57 0.02 9.27 -17.76
CA ASP A 57 -0.06 7.83 -17.56
C ASP A 57 -0.17 7.48 -16.07
N VAL A 58 -1.07 6.54 -15.75
CA VAL A 58 -1.20 6.00 -14.40
C VAL A 58 -0.07 5.00 -14.14
N LEU A 59 0.90 5.41 -13.32
CA LEU A 59 2.03 4.55 -12.93
C LEU A 59 1.73 3.71 -11.69
N ILE A 60 0.92 4.24 -10.78
CA ILE A 60 0.61 3.60 -9.49
C ILE A 60 -0.89 3.69 -9.21
N SER A 61 -1.46 2.55 -8.80
CA SER A 61 -2.78 2.47 -8.18
C SER A 61 -2.65 1.76 -6.84
N ALA A 62 -3.16 2.34 -5.76
CA ALA A 62 -2.99 1.79 -4.42
C ALA A 62 -4.26 1.88 -3.56
N GLU A 63 -4.50 0.82 -2.80
CA GLU A 63 -5.60 0.68 -1.86
C GLU A 63 -5.05 0.43 -0.45
N VAL A 64 -5.75 0.93 0.56
CA VAL A 64 -5.32 0.88 1.95
C VAL A 64 -6.43 0.33 2.82
N THR A 65 -6.10 -0.53 3.78
CA THR A 65 -7.07 -1.01 4.77
C THR A 65 -6.60 -0.81 6.20
N ALA A 66 -7.46 -0.17 7.00
CA ALA A 66 -7.27 -0.01 8.45
C ALA A 66 -7.72 -1.25 9.26
N SER A 67 -8.36 -2.23 8.62
CA SER A 67 -8.91 -3.42 9.29
C SER A 67 -7.83 -4.25 9.98
N GLU A 68 -8.15 -4.79 11.16
CA GLU A 68 -7.19 -5.55 11.96
C GLU A 68 -7.09 -7.03 11.59
N ARG A 69 -8.22 -7.64 11.25
CA ARG A 69 -8.33 -9.08 11.02
C ARG A 69 -9.27 -9.38 9.85
N PRO A 70 -8.95 -10.37 9.01
CA PRO A 70 -9.77 -10.73 7.86
C PRO A 70 -10.90 -11.70 8.26
N ILE A 71 -11.90 -11.21 9.00
CA ILE A 71 -13.03 -12.02 9.45
C ILE A 71 -14.35 -11.54 8.82
N GLY A 72 -15.22 -12.50 8.48
CA GLY A 72 -16.58 -12.23 8.00
C GLY A 72 -16.62 -11.25 6.81
N THR A 73 -17.26 -10.11 7.03
CA THR A 73 -17.43 -9.06 6.01
C THR A 73 -16.11 -8.43 5.56
N ILE A 74 -15.09 -8.37 6.42
CA ILE A 74 -13.78 -7.80 6.09
C ILE A 74 -13.07 -8.65 5.03
N ASP A 75 -13.10 -9.99 5.17
CA ASP A 75 -12.48 -10.89 4.18
C ASP A 75 -13.15 -10.78 2.80
N ARG A 76 -14.47 -10.60 2.78
CA ARG A 76 -15.24 -10.38 1.56
C ARG A 76 -14.90 -9.02 0.93
N ARG A 77 -14.85 -7.95 1.72
CA ARG A 77 -14.46 -6.61 1.25
C ARG A 77 -13.06 -6.61 0.67
N MET A 78 -12.09 -7.24 1.35
CA MET A 78 -10.72 -7.42 0.84
C MET A 78 -10.72 -8.11 -0.53
N GLN A 79 -11.50 -9.19 -0.70
CA GLN A 79 -11.62 -9.87 -2.00
C GLN A 79 -12.11 -8.92 -3.10
N THR A 80 -13.16 -8.14 -2.80
CA THR A 80 -13.74 -7.17 -3.73
C THR A 80 -12.75 -6.07 -4.08
N THR A 81 -12.06 -5.49 -3.09
CA THR A 81 -11.06 -4.44 -3.29
C THR A 81 -9.88 -4.96 -4.13
N LEU A 82 -9.35 -6.14 -3.83
CA LEU A 82 -8.26 -6.72 -4.62
C LEU A 82 -8.70 -7.02 -6.06
N ALA A 83 -9.92 -7.52 -6.28
CA ALA A 83 -10.46 -7.74 -7.62
C ALA A 83 -10.69 -6.44 -8.40
N LYS A 84 -11.03 -5.35 -7.70
CA LYS A 84 -11.13 -4.00 -8.27
C LYS A 84 -9.74 -3.52 -8.69
N LEU A 85 -8.80 -3.51 -7.75
CA LEU A 85 -7.42 -3.07 -7.94
C LEU A 85 -6.71 -3.85 -9.04
N SER A 86 -6.96 -5.17 -9.16
CA SER A 86 -6.35 -6.01 -10.20
C SER A 86 -6.69 -5.55 -11.61
N ARG A 87 -7.74 -4.75 -11.81
CA ARG A 87 -8.16 -4.22 -13.12
C ARG A 87 -7.68 -2.80 -13.41
N MET A 88 -7.09 -2.12 -12.42
CA MET A 88 -6.60 -0.74 -12.59
C MET A 88 -5.32 -0.67 -13.42
N GLU A 89 -4.91 0.53 -13.83
CA GLU A 89 -3.65 0.73 -14.55
C GLU A 89 -2.47 0.91 -13.58
N GLY A 90 -1.26 0.72 -14.12
CA GLY A 90 -0.01 0.86 -13.39
C GLY A 90 0.29 -0.27 -12.40
N MET A 91 1.35 -0.06 -11.63
CA MET A 91 1.74 -0.93 -10.53
C MET A 91 0.70 -0.88 -9.42
N LYS A 92 0.27 -2.04 -8.94
CA LYS A 92 -0.81 -2.15 -7.95
C LYS A 92 -0.26 -2.47 -6.57
N PHE A 93 -0.71 -1.72 -5.59
CA PHE A 93 -0.32 -1.93 -4.20
C PHE A 93 -1.55 -2.06 -3.28
N TYR A 94 -1.52 -3.06 -2.40
CA TYR A 94 -2.52 -3.22 -1.35
C TYR A 94 -1.84 -3.13 0.01
N PHE A 95 -2.03 -1.99 0.68
CA PHE A 95 -1.43 -1.69 1.96
C PHE A 95 -2.31 -2.16 3.12
N VAL A 96 -1.69 -2.85 4.07
CA VAL A 96 -2.35 -3.40 5.25
C VAL A 96 -1.62 -2.99 6.51
N ARG A 97 -2.32 -2.94 7.64
CA ARG A 97 -1.74 -2.59 8.95
C ARG A 97 -1.24 -3.80 9.76
N THR A 98 -1.74 -5.00 9.48
CA THR A 98 -1.44 -6.18 10.32
C THR A 98 -0.98 -7.38 9.51
N GLU A 99 -0.16 -8.20 10.13
CA GLU A 99 0.36 -9.43 9.53
C GLU A 99 -0.74 -10.45 9.16
N PRO A 100 -1.79 -10.68 9.97
CA PRO A 100 -2.93 -11.50 9.54
C PRO A 100 -3.60 -11.00 8.27
N MET A 101 -3.74 -9.68 8.11
CA MET A 101 -4.29 -9.08 6.89
C MET A 101 -3.37 -9.29 5.70
N ARG A 102 -2.05 -9.10 5.87
CA ARG A 102 -1.04 -9.33 4.82
C ARG A 102 -1.10 -10.76 4.32
N LYS A 103 -0.97 -11.74 5.22
CA LYS A 103 -1.00 -13.17 4.88
C LYS A 103 -2.25 -13.53 4.09
N ARG A 104 -3.41 -13.03 4.52
CA ARG A 104 -4.68 -13.33 3.85
C ARG A 104 -4.78 -12.68 2.48
N ALA A 105 -4.42 -11.40 2.35
CA ALA A 105 -4.41 -10.69 1.07
C ALA A 105 -3.44 -11.35 0.09
N SER A 106 -2.21 -11.65 0.50
CA SER A 106 -1.22 -12.35 -0.33
C SER A 106 -1.72 -13.72 -0.81
N THR A 107 -2.42 -14.46 0.04
CA THR A 107 -3.03 -15.75 -0.35
C THR A 107 -4.08 -15.58 -1.46
N LYS A 108 -4.92 -14.54 -1.38
CA LYS A 108 -5.93 -14.23 -2.41
C LYS A 108 -5.26 -13.79 -3.71
N VAL A 109 -4.31 -12.86 -3.63
CA VAL A 109 -3.53 -12.40 -4.79
C VAL A 109 -2.88 -13.58 -5.52
N ALA A 110 -2.18 -14.45 -4.78
CA ALA A 110 -1.52 -15.62 -5.36
C ALA A 110 -2.50 -16.61 -5.99
N LYS A 111 -3.61 -16.94 -5.31
CA LYS A 111 -4.60 -17.90 -5.82
C LYS A 111 -5.28 -17.41 -7.11
N GLN A 112 -5.39 -16.10 -7.28
CA GLN A 112 -6.02 -15.47 -8.45
C GLN A 112 -5.00 -15.05 -9.52
N ALA A 113 -3.69 -15.26 -9.28
CA ALA A 113 -2.60 -14.78 -10.11
C ALA A 113 -2.70 -13.28 -10.44
N TRP A 114 -3.10 -12.48 -9.44
CA TRP A 114 -3.13 -11.03 -9.58
C TRP A 114 -1.73 -10.45 -9.41
N ASP A 115 -1.37 -9.51 -10.27
CA ASP A 115 -0.15 -8.70 -10.13
C ASP A 115 -0.41 -7.55 -9.16
N ILE A 116 -0.38 -7.84 -7.86
CA ILE A 116 -0.59 -6.86 -6.78
C ILE A 116 0.46 -7.07 -5.70
N SER A 117 1.19 -6.01 -5.36
CA SER A 117 2.12 -5.99 -4.23
C SER A 117 1.38 -5.74 -2.92
N VAL A 118 1.36 -6.75 -2.04
CA VAL A 118 0.76 -6.61 -0.70
C VAL A 118 1.82 -6.15 0.29
N VAL A 119 1.63 -4.97 0.87
CA VAL A 119 2.63 -4.31 1.73
C VAL A 119 2.09 -4.12 3.14
N LEU A 120 2.83 -4.59 4.15
CA LEU A 120 2.54 -4.28 5.55
C LEU A 120 3.16 -2.94 5.91
N LEU A 121 2.33 -1.97 6.25
CA LEU A 121 2.77 -0.70 6.80
C LEU A 121 3.11 -0.93 8.27
N ASN A 122 4.40 -0.82 8.60
CA ASN A 122 4.84 -0.91 9.97
C ASN A 122 4.44 0.38 10.69
N THR A 123 3.64 0.28 11.75
CA THR A 123 3.18 1.43 12.56
C THR A 123 4.24 1.97 13.51
N SER A 124 5.47 1.46 13.46
CA SER A 124 6.57 2.01 14.25
C SER A 124 6.91 3.42 13.75
N LEU A 125 6.83 4.39 14.67
CA LEU A 125 7.38 5.74 14.51
C LEU A 125 8.91 5.78 14.52
N ALA A 126 9.57 4.66 14.86
CA ALA A 126 11.00 4.55 14.67
C ALA A 126 11.26 4.42 13.17
N ALA A 127 11.93 5.44 12.62
CA ALA A 127 12.41 5.50 11.25
C ALA A 127 12.89 4.13 10.77
N ASP A 128 12.51 3.77 9.55
CA ASP A 128 13.20 2.74 8.79
C ASP A 128 14.68 3.12 8.80
N GLU A 129 15.48 2.45 9.65
CA GLU A 129 16.92 2.47 9.46
C GLU A 129 17.17 1.90 8.06
N PRO A 130 17.93 2.59 7.21
CA PRO A 130 18.26 2.04 5.91
C PRO A 130 18.92 0.69 6.14
N ALA A 131 18.53 -0.29 5.32
CA ALA A 131 19.18 -1.58 5.28
C ALA A 131 20.70 -1.32 5.24
N SER A 132 21.38 -1.71 6.32
CA SER A 132 22.83 -1.79 6.37
C SER A 132 23.23 -2.80 5.30
N ASP A 133 23.46 -2.30 4.09
CA ASP A 133 24.14 -3.03 3.04
C ASP A 133 25.48 -3.46 3.62
N ALA A 134 25.60 -4.77 3.80
CA ALA A 134 26.85 -5.46 3.72
C ALA A 134 27.50 -5.08 2.38
N LEU A 135 28.32 -4.03 2.40
CA LEU A 135 29.47 -3.96 1.51
C LEU A 135 30.61 -4.68 2.22
N ASP A 136 30.66 -5.96 1.88
CA ASP A 136 31.78 -6.86 2.03
C ASP A 136 33.10 -6.21 1.60
N GLU A 137 34.09 -6.48 2.44
CA GLU A 137 35.42 -6.96 2.10
C GLU A 137 36.33 -6.15 1.15
N ARG A 138 37.54 -5.90 1.69
CA ARG A 138 38.82 -6.10 0.98
C ARG A 138 39.07 -5.19 -0.22
N LEU A 139 39.49 -3.93 -0.01
CA LEU A 139 40.42 -3.24 -0.90
C LEU A 139 40.96 -1.95 -0.22
N ALA A 140 41.90 -2.08 0.72
CA ALA A 140 42.96 -1.08 0.98
C ALA A 140 43.94 -1.58 2.05
N SER A 141 44.44 -2.81 1.92
CA SER A 141 45.77 -3.17 2.41
C SER A 141 46.80 -2.74 1.36
N THR A 142 46.87 -1.46 0.99
CA THR A 142 47.99 -0.90 0.22
C THR A 142 47.99 0.62 0.40
N LEU A 143 48.68 1.10 1.43
CA LEU A 143 49.62 2.24 1.47
C LEU A 143 49.94 2.60 2.92
#